data_AF-A0A7Y2G8R0-F1
#
_entry.id   AF-A0A7Y2G8R0-F1
#
_cell.length_a   1.000
_cell.length_b   1.000
_cell.length_c   1.000
_cell.angle_alpha   90.00
_cell.angle_beta   90.00
_cell.angle_gamma   90.00
#
_symmetry.space_group_name_H-M   'P 1'
#
loop_
_entity.id
_entity.type
_entity.pdbx_description
1 polymer ?
#
loop_
_entity_poly.entity_id
_entity_poly.type
_entity_poly.pdbx_seq_one_letter_code
_entity_poly.pdbx_strand_id
1 'polypeptide(L)'
;MIRSPWQVSAVLLPAALAACSDPDSDLMSPPDDPGAITLTATAFPAFAQSEGHFELWIAFGAGPVSAGRFKVREGGAIVGTDYQPTSFAVDAADPAVPVDGEGRIRWSAASEVLVSVETSNVPAPRPARITPGPVLLGGTFLNGSAGLSPTHAGAIGENFGSASGSFVLATPSTQTTADETNGVWFVSPGGGSASLALPDLAGDWIYEGWVTNNSAGTASLGRFRSATAADTDGAGPLDGVPPTDAPGYPFPGSDFPFADPGVTLAAGSVFVTAEPVGNADGDGPFFLELMGAPVPGGATPGTSIAMNGTASFPTVTVTVPAAP
;
A
#
# COMPACT_ATOMS: atom_id res chain seq x y z
N MET A 1 -27.99 -67.78 -26.76
CA MET A 1 -28.07 -66.57 -27.60
C MET A 1 -26.66 -66.28 -28.15
N ILE A 2 -26.40 -66.80 -29.35
CA ILE A 2 -25.61 -66.25 -30.47
C ILE A 2 -24.23 -65.57 -30.21
N ARG A 3 -23.17 -66.33 -30.62
CA ARG A 3 -21.98 -66.02 -31.46
C ARG A 3 -20.75 -65.23 -30.95
N SER A 4 -19.64 -65.98 -30.84
CA SER A 4 -18.38 -65.96 -31.62
C SER A 4 -17.36 -64.78 -31.52
N PRO A 5 -16.04 -65.05 -31.55
CA PRO A 5 -14.96 -64.08 -31.33
C PRO A 5 -14.21 -63.70 -32.63
N TRP A 6 -13.76 -62.45 -32.78
CA TRP A 6 -12.81 -62.06 -33.83
C TRP A 6 -11.81 -61.00 -33.32
N GLN A 7 -10.52 -61.36 -33.37
CA GLN A 7 -9.38 -60.44 -33.35
C GLN A 7 -9.38 -59.60 -34.63
N VAL A 8 -9.02 -58.31 -34.55
CA VAL A 8 -8.48 -57.57 -35.69
C VAL A 8 -7.33 -56.68 -35.24
N SER A 9 -6.20 -56.86 -35.93
CA SER A 9 -4.93 -56.15 -35.82
C SER A 9 -5.04 -54.64 -36.06
N ALA A 10 -4.21 -53.89 -35.35
CA ALA A 10 -3.94 -52.50 -35.61
C ALA A 10 -3.19 -52.30 -36.94
N VAL A 11 -3.66 -51.36 -37.74
CA VAL A 11 -2.91 -50.74 -38.83
C VAL A 11 -2.96 -49.23 -38.58
N LEU A 12 -1.82 -48.64 -38.20
CA LEU A 12 -1.62 -47.19 -38.22
C LEU A 12 -1.33 -46.75 -39.67
N LEU A 13 -2.06 -45.75 -40.14
CA LEU A 13 -1.65 -44.89 -41.26
C LEU A 13 -1.95 -43.43 -40.91
N PRO A 14 -1.09 -42.48 -41.30
CA PRO A 14 -1.11 -41.11 -40.82
C PRO A 14 -2.15 -40.28 -41.58
N ALA A 15 -3.03 -39.57 -40.85
CA ALA A 15 -3.90 -38.56 -41.42
C ALA A 15 -3.17 -37.21 -41.41
N ALA A 16 -2.87 -36.71 -42.62
CA ALA A 16 -2.45 -35.34 -42.83
C ALA A 16 -3.64 -34.39 -42.58
N LEU A 17 -3.44 -33.36 -41.77
CA LEU A 17 -4.36 -32.25 -41.58
C LEU A 17 -4.38 -31.39 -42.84
N ALA A 18 -5.45 -31.48 -43.62
CA ALA A 18 -5.81 -30.49 -44.63
C ALA A 18 -6.80 -29.50 -44.01
N ALA A 19 -6.42 -28.22 -44.06
CA ALA A 19 -7.24 -27.08 -43.64
C ALA A 19 -8.52 -26.99 -44.47
N CYS A 20 -9.65 -26.70 -43.82
CA CYS A 20 -10.85 -26.18 -44.46
C CYS A 20 -11.05 -24.75 -43.98
N SER A 21 -11.00 -23.82 -44.92
CA SER A 21 -11.32 -22.40 -44.75
C SER A 21 -12.83 -22.22 -44.67
N ASP A 22 -13.31 -21.63 -43.59
CA ASP A 22 -14.72 -21.26 -43.42
C ASP A 22 -14.93 -19.80 -43.87
N PRO A 23 -15.76 -19.51 -44.89
CA PRO A 23 -16.02 -18.17 -45.37
C PRO A 23 -17.33 -17.64 -44.76
N ASP A 24 -17.33 -17.36 -43.47
CA ASP A 24 -18.33 -16.48 -42.83
C ASP A 24 -17.70 -15.90 -41.55
N SER A 25 -16.88 -14.87 -41.73
CA SER A 25 -16.38 -14.03 -40.63
C SER A 25 -16.43 -12.56 -41.02
N ASP A 26 -17.64 -12.06 -41.27
CA ASP A 26 -17.96 -10.64 -41.10
C ASP A 26 -18.10 -10.29 -39.60
N LEU A 27 -17.15 -10.77 -38.79
CA LEU A 27 -16.82 -10.08 -37.55
C LEU A 27 -15.95 -8.92 -37.99
N MET A 28 -16.59 -7.75 -38.15
CA MET A 28 -15.88 -6.48 -38.07
C MET A 28 -14.87 -6.61 -36.95
N SER A 29 -13.58 -6.59 -37.29
CA SER A 29 -12.57 -6.32 -36.29
C SER A 29 -13.01 -5.04 -35.58
N PRO A 30 -13.03 -5.00 -34.23
CA PRO A 30 -13.29 -3.74 -33.55
C PRO A 30 -12.35 -2.71 -34.17
N PRO A 31 -12.85 -1.51 -34.53
CA PRO A 31 -12.03 -0.50 -35.17
C PRO A 31 -10.84 -0.23 -34.24
N ASP A 32 -9.63 -0.31 -34.80
CA ASP A 32 -8.32 -0.02 -34.23
C ASP A 32 -8.38 0.46 -32.77
N ASP A 33 -8.04 -0.43 -31.82
CA ASP A 33 -8.01 -0.13 -30.39
C ASP A 33 -7.22 1.17 -30.16
N PRO A 34 -7.90 2.29 -29.84
CA PRO A 34 -7.26 3.59 -29.78
C PRO A 34 -6.49 3.62 -28.47
N GLY A 35 -5.27 3.07 -28.46
CA GLY A 35 -4.32 3.04 -27.35
C GLY A 35 -4.77 2.28 -26.09
N ALA A 36 -3.87 1.53 -25.47
CA ALA A 36 -4.09 1.03 -24.11
C ALA A 36 -3.65 2.08 -23.08
N ILE A 37 -4.37 2.19 -21.95
CA ILE A 37 -3.85 2.91 -20.78
C ILE A 37 -2.56 2.18 -20.36
N THR A 38 -1.45 2.91 -20.32
CA THR A 38 -0.15 2.35 -19.95
C THR A 38 0.32 2.96 -18.66
N LEU A 39 0.70 2.11 -17.70
CA LEU A 39 1.35 2.50 -16.44
C LEU A 39 2.79 2.00 -16.46
N THR A 40 3.74 2.93 -16.41
CA THR A 40 5.15 2.62 -16.22
C THR A 40 5.58 3.07 -14.82
N ALA A 41 6.20 2.17 -14.08
CA ALA A 41 6.63 2.44 -12.71
C ALA A 41 8.06 1.96 -12.48
N THR A 42 8.76 2.66 -11.58
CA THR A 42 10.04 2.22 -11.03
C THR A 42 10.02 2.37 -9.51
N ALA A 43 10.74 1.50 -8.81
CA ALA A 43 10.77 1.44 -7.34
C ALA A 43 9.38 1.34 -6.69
N PHE A 44 8.41 0.72 -7.37
CA PHE A 44 7.09 0.48 -6.80
C PHE A 44 7.18 -0.69 -5.80
N PRO A 45 6.79 -0.47 -4.54
CA PRO A 45 6.89 -1.50 -3.49
C PRO A 45 5.95 -2.66 -3.79
N ALA A 46 6.39 -3.86 -3.44
CA ALA A 46 5.56 -5.05 -3.46
C ALA A 46 4.75 -5.16 -2.17
N PHE A 47 3.47 -5.54 -2.28
CA PHE A 47 2.69 -6.01 -1.13
C PHE A 47 2.83 -7.52 -0.98
N ALA A 48 2.77 -8.03 0.25
CA ALA A 48 2.62 -9.46 0.48
C ALA A 48 1.29 -9.96 -0.10
N GLN A 49 1.19 -11.28 -0.30
CA GLN A 49 0.10 -11.76 -1.13
C GLN A 49 -1.29 -11.58 -0.53
N SER A 50 -1.38 -11.68 0.80
CA SER A 50 -2.58 -11.51 1.63
C SER A 50 -2.97 -10.05 1.88
N GLU A 51 -2.06 -9.12 1.59
CA GLU A 51 -2.25 -7.69 1.81
C GLU A 51 -3.10 -7.07 0.70
N GLY A 52 -3.31 -5.76 0.80
CA GLY A 52 -4.06 -4.93 -0.13
C GLY A 52 -3.55 -4.94 -1.56
N HIS A 53 -4.08 -4.03 -2.35
CA HIS A 53 -3.74 -3.83 -3.75
C HIS A 53 -3.74 -2.34 -4.07
N PHE A 54 -3.15 -2.01 -5.21
CA PHE A 54 -3.28 -0.68 -5.77
C PHE A 54 -4.46 -0.65 -6.75
N GLU A 55 -5.11 0.49 -6.87
CA GLU A 55 -6.13 0.74 -7.89
C GLU A 55 -5.75 2.00 -8.67
N LEU A 56 -5.75 1.87 -9.99
CA LEU A 56 -5.52 2.98 -10.91
C LEU A 56 -6.86 3.66 -11.20
N TRP A 57 -6.91 4.98 -11.10
CA TRP A 57 -8.12 5.77 -11.35
C TRP A 57 -7.84 6.82 -12.40
N ILE A 58 -8.78 7.00 -13.34
CA ILE A 58 -8.79 8.13 -14.27
C ILE A 58 -9.95 9.04 -13.90
N ALA A 59 -9.64 10.31 -13.62
CA ALA A 59 -10.65 11.32 -13.33
C ALA A 59 -11.09 12.03 -14.59
N PHE A 60 -12.41 12.15 -14.71
CA PHE A 60 -13.09 13.03 -15.66
C PHE A 60 -13.87 14.09 -14.88
N GLY A 61 -14.56 15.00 -15.58
CA GLY A 61 -15.31 16.09 -14.93
C GLY A 61 -16.38 15.65 -13.91
N ALA A 62 -16.85 14.40 -13.98
CA ALA A 62 -17.81 13.83 -13.02
C ALA A 62 -17.16 13.10 -11.83
N GLY A 63 -15.84 12.88 -11.87
CA GLY A 63 -15.08 12.20 -10.82
C GLY A 63 -14.15 11.08 -11.34
N PRO A 64 -13.45 10.41 -10.42
CA PRO A 64 -12.57 9.28 -10.71
C PRO A 64 -13.34 8.00 -11.04
N VAL A 65 -12.88 7.27 -12.05
CA VAL A 65 -13.36 5.95 -12.45
C VAL A 65 -12.19 4.96 -12.40
N SER A 66 -12.43 3.76 -11.88
CA SER A 66 -11.41 2.72 -11.82
C SER A 66 -11.00 2.31 -13.24
N ALA A 67 -9.70 2.32 -13.49
CA ALA A 67 -9.07 1.81 -14.70
C ALA A 67 -8.46 0.42 -14.52
N GLY A 68 -8.51 -0.13 -13.30
CA GLY A 68 -8.03 -1.47 -13.00
C GLY A 68 -7.25 -1.56 -11.69
N ARG A 69 -7.29 -2.76 -11.11
CA ARG A 69 -6.61 -3.12 -9.88
C ARG A 69 -5.33 -3.86 -10.21
N PHE A 70 -4.28 -3.60 -9.44
CA PHE A 70 -2.99 -4.23 -9.65
C PHE A 70 -2.23 -4.47 -8.34
N LYS A 71 -1.31 -5.42 -8.41
CA LYS A 71 -0.27 -5.64 -7.43
C LYS A 71 1.09 -5.47 -8.09
N VAL A 72 2.11 -5.23 -7.28
CA VAL A 72 3.50 -5.23 -7.72
C VAL A 72 4.20 -6.42 -7.08
N ARG A 73 4.89 -7.22 -7.89
CA ARG A 73 5.70 -8.34 -7.41
C ARG A 73 7.07 -7.85 -6.96
N GLU A 74 7.76 -8.70 -6.22
CA GLU A 74 9.21 -8.58 -6.04
C GLU A 74 9.89 -8.43 -7.41
N GLY A 75 10.79 -7.45 -7.53
CA GLY A 75 11.41 -7.06 -8.80
C GLY A 75 10.62 -6.03 -9.62
N GLY A 76 9.46 -5.56 -9.14
CA GLY A 76 8.74 -4.41 -9.70
C GLY A 76 7.74 -4.72 -10.81
N ALA A 77 7.44 -6.00 -11.07
CA ALA A 77 6.49 -6.37 -12.12
C ALA A 77 5.04 -6.08 -11.69
N ILE A 78 4.32 -5.31 -12.50
CA ILE A 78 2.89 -5.02 -12.31
C ILE A 78 2.05 -6.20 -12.81
N VAL A 79 1.14 -6.69 -11.97
CA VAL A 79 0.26 -7.83 -12.24
C VAL A 79 -1.14 -7.57 -11.71
N GLY A 80 -2.12 -8.35 -12.15
CA GLY A 80 -3.47 -8.33 -11.60
C GLY A 80 -3.51 -8.83 -10.15
N THR A 81 -4.64 -8.67 -9.48
CA THR A 81 -4.84 -9.16 -8.10
C THR A 81 -4.80 -10.69 -7.99
N ASP A 82 -4.95 -11.39 -9.12
CA ASP A 82 -4.79 -12.84 -9.30
C ASP A 82 -3.35 -13.24 -9.69
N TYR A 83 -2.42 -12.29 -9.67
CA TYR A 83 -1.03 -12.42 -10.12
C TYR A 83 -0.88 -12.81 -11.58
N GLN A 84 -1.87 -12.60 -12.45
CA GLN A 84 -1.71 -12.77 -13.89
C GLN A 84 -1.32 -11.44 -14.56
N PRO A 85 -0.87 -11.46 -15.83
CA PRO A 85 -0.70 -10.22 -16.60
C PRO A 85 -1.99 -9.38 -16.56
N THR A 86 -1.85 -8.07 -16.37
CA THR A 86 -2.99 -7.15 -16.28
C THR A 86 -2.93 -6.07 -17.36
N SER A 87 -4.09 -5.55 -17.71
CA SER A 87 -4.28 -4.40 -18.60
C SER A 87 -5.20 -3.39 -17.93
N PHE A 88 -4.99 -2.11 -18.22
CA PHE A 88 -5.82 -1.04 -17.67
C PHE A 88 -6.82 -0.55 -18.72
N ALA A 89 -8.08 -0.42 -18.32
CA ALA A 89 -9.17 0.06 -19.15
C ALA A 89 -10.24 0.73 -18.29
N VAL A 90 -10.89 1.76 -18.84
CA VAL A 90 -12.04 2.42 -18.25
C VAL A 90 -13.30 1.92 -18.94
N ASP A 91 -14.36 1.62 -18.19
CA ASP A 91 -15.65 1.21 -18.75
C ASP A 91 -16.38 2.42 -19.36
N ALA A 92 -16.56 2.43 -20.68
CA ALA A 92 -17.28 3.48 -21.39
C ALA A 92 -18.78 3.54 -21.03
N ALA A 93 -19.33 2.50 -20.39
CA ALA A 93 -20.69 2.51 -19.85
C ALA A 93 -20.80 3.20 -18.49
N ASP A 94 -19.69 3.52 -17.82
CA ASP A 94 -19.72 4.27 -16.57
C ASP A 94 -20.19 5.71 -16.84
N PRO A 95 -21.22 6.20 -16.12
CA PRO A 95 -21.81 7.52 -16.38
C PRO A 95 -20.85 8.69 -16.14
N ALA A 96 -19.74 8.50 -15.42
CA ALA A 96 -18.70 9.51 -15.26
C ALA A 96 -17.77 9.63 -16.47
N VAL A 97 -17.81 8.67 -17.40
CA VAL A 97 -16.93 8.60 -18.57
C VAL A 97 -17.58 9.29 -19.76
N PRO A 98 -17.01 10.41 -20.26
CA PRO A 98 -17.57 11.11 -21.41
C PRO A 98 -17.29 10.32 -22.70
N VAL A 99 -18.32 10.08 -23.50
CA VAL A 99 -18.22 9.39 -24.80
C VAL A 99 -18.62 10.29 -25.98
N ASP A 100 -18.08 10.03 -27.17
CA ASP A 100 -18.48 10.66 -28.44
C ASP A 100 -19.79 10.10 -29.01
N GLY A 101 -20.18 10.54 -30.22
CA GLY A 101 -21.42 10.11 -30.87
C GLY A 101 -21.43 8.63 -31.25
N GLU A 102 -20.24 8.02 -31.30
CA GLU A 102 -19.97 6.64 -31.63
C GLU A 102 -19.76 5.76 -30.38
N GLY A 103 -19.86 6.34 -29.18
CA GLY A 103 -19.70 5.63 -27.90
C GLY A 103 -18.25 5.42 -27.46
N ARG A 104 -17.28 6.11 -28.06
CA ARG A 104 -15.85 6.01 -27.70
C ARG A 104 -15.50 7.01 -26.62
N ILE A 105 -14.59 6.63 -25.73
CA ILE A 105 -14.15 7.49 -24.62
C ILE A 105 -13.46 8.75 -25.16
N ARG A 106 -13.88 9.92 -24.67
CA ARG A 106 -13.24 11.21 -24.96
C ARG A 106 -12.05 11.43 -24.02
N TRP A 107 -10.90 10.84 -24.36
CA TRP A 107 -9.67 10.95 -23.55
C TRP A 107 -9.16 12.37 -23.33
N SER A 108 -9.49 13.32 -24.22
CA SER A 108 -9.20 14.75 -24.01
C SER A 108 -9.89 15.35 -22.78
N ALA A 109 -10.88 14.65 -22.21
CA ALA A 109 -11.57 15.06 -20.99
C ALA A 109 -11.00 14.42 -19.71
N ALA A 110 -10.02 13.52 -19.83
CA ALA A 110 -9.31 12.99 -18.66
C ALA A 110 -8.47 14.12 -18.06
N SER A 111 -8.74 14.46 -16.80
CA SER A 111 -8.09 15.58 -16.11
C SER A 111 -6.96 15.12 -15.20
N GLU A 112 -7.17 14.01 -14.49
CA GLU A 112 -6.25 13.53 -13.47
C GLU A 112 -6.15 12.00 -13.48
N VAL A 113 -5.07 11.50 -12.90
CA VAL A 113 -4.85 10.09 -12.62
C VAL A 113 -4.44 9.93 -11.16
N LEU A 114 -4.98 8.93 -10.50
CA LEU A 114 -4.72 8.62 -9.10
C LEU A 114 -4.33 7.17 -8.95
N VAL A 115 -3.47 6.87 -7.98
CA VAL A 115 -3.17 5.50 -7.53
C VAL A 115 -3.49 5.44 -6.05
N SER A 116 -4.52 4.68 -5.70
CA SER A 116 -4.91 4.43 -4.32
C SER A 116 -4.39 3.10 -3.80
N VAL A 117 -4.43 2.97 -2.49
CA VAL A 117 -4.16 1.73 -1.76
C VAL A 117 -5.48 1.22 -1.21
N GLU A 118 -5.86 0.00 -1.56
CA GLU A 118 -7.15 -0.60 -1.23
C GLU A 118 -6.94 -1.92 -0.48
N THR A 119 -7.84 -2.21 0.45
CA THR A 119 -7.79 -3.47 1.21
C THR A 119 -8.37 -4.62 0.38
N SER A 120 -7.77 -5.80 0.50
CA SER A 120 -8.13 -7.02 -0.26
C SER A 120 -9.49 -7.62 0.13
N ASN A 121 -10.10 -7.17 1.24
CA ASN A 121 -11.28 -7.78 1.85
C ASN A 121 -12.62 -7.15 1.43
N VAL A 122 -12.68 -6.33 0.38
CA VAL A 122 -13.94 -5.81 -0.15
C VAL A 122 -14.40 -6.68 -1.33
N PRO A 123 -15.43 -7.55 -1.18
CA PRO A 123 -15.92 -8.38 -2.28
C PRO A 123 -16.54 -7.50 -3.36
N ALA A 124 -16.16 -7.67 -4.63
CA ALA A 124 -16.98 -7.20 -5.75
C ALA A 124 -18.24 -8.10 -5.85
N PRO A 125 -19.46 -7.58 -6.09
CA PRO A 125 -19.77 -6.43 -6.94
C PRO A 125 -20.69 -5.40 -6.26
N ARG A 126 -20.24 -4.15 -6.13
CA ARG A 126 -21.12 -2.99 -6.07
C ARG A 126 -20.81 -2.11 -7.27
N PRO A 127 -21.73 -1.28 -7.78
CA PRO A 127 -21.37 -0.33 -8.82
C PRO A 127 -20.15 0.43 -8.30
N ALA A 128 -19.17 0.56 -9.19
CA ALA A 128 -17.85 1.17 -9.02
C ALA A 128 -17.77 1.99 -7.73
N ARG A 129 -16.83 1.68 -6.84
CA ARG A 129 -16.48 2.62 -5.78
C ARG A 129 -16.12 3.93 -6.50
N ILE A 130 -17.01 4.91 -6.56
CA ILE A 130 -16.81 6.17 -7.32
C ILE A 130 -15.80 7.10 -6.63
N THR A 131 -15.27 6.65 -5.50
CA THR A 131 -14.30 7.37 -4.69
C THR A 131 -13.16 6.41 -4.41
N PRO A 132 -11.91 6.79 -4.70
CA PRO A 132 -10.74 6.05 -4.27
C PRO A 132 -10.73 5.88 -2.75
N GLY A 133 -10.07 4.84 -2.26
CA GLY A 133 -9.53 4.77 -0.90
C GLY A 133 -8.35 5.74 -0.75
N PRO A 134 -7.48 5.52 0.26
CA PRO A 134 -6.32 6.37 0.48
C PRO A 134 -5.45 6.51 -0.77
N VAL A 135 -5.32 7.73 -1.29
CA VAL A 135 -4.57 7.98 -2.52
C VAL A 135 -3.10 8.22 -2.19
N LEU A 136 -2.22 7.36 -2.71
CA LEU A 136 -0.77 7.49 -2.51
C LEU A 136 -0.16 8.50 -3.48
N LEU A 137 -0.55 8.41 -4.75
CA LEU A 137 0.03 9.20 -5.85
C LEU A 137 -1.06 9.78 -6.73
N GLY A 138 -0.82 10.99 -7.23
CA GLY A 138 -1.71 11.66 -8.17
C GLY A 138 -0.95 12.46 -9.23
N GLY A 139 -1.59 12.73 -10.35
CA GLY A 139 -1.01 13.53 -11.42
C GLY A 139 -2.07 14.13 -12.33
N THR A 140 -1.77 15.28 -12.92
CA THR A 140 -2.62 15.94 -13.93
C THR A 140 -2.19 15.50 -15.32
N PHE A 141 -3.15 15.19 -16.20
CA PHE A 141 -2.83 14.88 -17.59
C PHE A 141 -2.42 16.13 -18.38
N LEU A 142 -1.34 15.99 -19.13
CA LEU A 142 -0.90 16.93 -20.16
C LEU A 142 -0.65 16.14 -21.45
N ASN A 143 -1.44 16.43 -22.50
CA ASN A 143 -1.36 15.73 -23.79
C ASN A 143 -1.43 14.19 -23.67
N GLY A 144 -2.32 13.70 -22.80
CA GLY A 144 -2.52 12.27 -22.58
C GLY A 144 -1.45 11.58 -21.73
N SER A 145 -0.51 12.32 -21.13
CA SER A 145 0.49 11.77 -20.21
C SER A 145 0.48 12.51 -18.87
N ALA A 146 0.68 11.78 -17.78
CA ALA A 146 0.80 12.32 -16.44
C ALA A 146 1.95 11.64 -15.69
N GLY A 147 2.87 12.45 -15.17
CA GLY A 147 3.79 12.03 -14.12
C GLY A 147 3.09 12.14 -12.77
N LEU A 148 3.17 11.09 -11.95
CA LEU A 148 2.50 11.06 -10.66
C LEU A 148 3.45 11.52 -9.55
N SER A 149 2.90 12.18 -8.55
CA SER A 149 3.60 12.71 -7.39
C SER A 149 2.78 12.50 -6.11
N PRO A 150 3.43 12.24 -4.96
CA PRO A 150 2.74 12.21 -3.68
C PRO A 150 2.28 13.60 -3.23
N THR A 151 2.87 14.68 -3.75
CA THR A 151 2.51 16.08 -3.45
C THR A 151 1.39 16.64 -4.34
N HIS A 152 0.82 15.80 -5.22
CA HIS A 152 -0.36 16.21 -5.99
C HIS A 152 -1.55 16.43 -5.06
N ALA A 153 -2.42 17.41 -5.35
CA ALA A 153 -3.52 17.79 -4.46
C ALA A 153 -4.52 16.67 -4.17
N GLY A 154 -4.65 15.72 -5.10
CA GLY A 154 -5.49 14.51 -4.93
C GLY A 154 -4.75 13.29 -4.36
N ALA A 155 -3.48 13.42 -3.95
CA ALA A 155 -2.66 12.34 -3.39
C ALA A 155 -2.51 12.48 -1.87
N ILE A 156 -1.55 11.78 -1.28
CA ILE A 156 -1.25 11.85 0.17
C ILE A 156 -0.86 13.27 0.62
N GLY A 157 -0.45 14.13 -0.31
CA GLY A 157 -0.21 15.57 -0.10
C GLY A 157 1.20 15.90 0.37
N GLU A 158 2.01 14.90 0.72
CA GLU A 158 3.32 15.08 1.36
C GLU A 158 4.39 14.17 0.76
N ASN A 159 5.63 14.66 0.72
CA ASN A 159 6.80 13.84 0.37
C ASN A 159 7.61 13.40 1.60
N PHE A 160 7.23 13.87 2.79
CA PHE A 160 7.86 13.57 4.08
C PHE A 160 9.35 13.89 4.18
N GLY A 161 9.91 14.70 3.26
CA GLY A 161 11.32 15.07 3.29
C GLY A 161 11.73 15.94 4.49
N SER A 162 10.76 16.54 5.18
CA SER A 162 10.93 17.32 6.42
C SER A 162 10.69 16.50 7.69
N ALA A 163 10.24 15.25 7.57
CA ALA A 163 9.92 14.42 8.70
C ALA A 163 11.20 14.13 9.50
N SER A 164 11.17 14.37 10.81
CA SER A 164 12.32 14.16 11.69
C SER A 164 11.89 13.77 13.09
N GLY A 165 12.80 13.20 13.86
CA GLY A 165 12.59 12.97 15.27
C GLY A 165 13.62 12.05 15.89
N SER A 166 13.33 11.65 17.12
CA SER A 166 14.14 10.72 17.89
C SER A 166 13.25 9.83 18.75
N PHE A 167 13.83 8.82 19.39
CA PHE A 167 13.16 8.05 20.42
C PHE A 167 14.08 7.88 21.63
N VAL A 168 13.51 7.45 22.75
CA VAL A 168 14.23 6.97 23.94
C VAL A 168 13.78 5.56 24.25
N LEU A 169 14.66 4.78 24.89
CA LEU A 169 14.26 3.55 25.56
C LEU A 169 13.76 3.91 26.96
N ALA A 170 12.51 3.59 27.28
CA ALA A 170 11.89 3.88 28.56
C ALA A 170 10.64 3.01 28.80
N THR A 171 10.34 2.79 30.07
CA THR A 171 9.14 2.11 30.58
C THR A 171 8.45 2.97 31.65
N PRO A 172 7.98 4.19 31.32
CA PRO A 172 7.41 5.14 32.27
C PRO A 172 6.23 4.61 33.10
N SER A 173 5.58 3.55 32.65
CA SER A 173 4.53 2.94 33.44
C SER A 173 5.09 2.14 34.63
N THR A 174 6.39 1.79 34.69
CA THR A 174 6.95 0.98 35.78
C THR A 174 7.74 1.79 36.82
N GLN A 175 7.77 1.31 38.07
CA GLN A 175 8.60 1.91 39.13
C GLN A 175 10.08 1.50 39.07
N THR A 176 10.42 0.49 38.28
CA THR A 176 11.78 -0.06 38.21
C THR A 176 12.51 0.49 37.00
N THR A 177 13.82 0.70 37.11
CA THR A 177 14.64 1.08 35.95
C THR A 177 15.26 -0.14 35.25
N ALA A 178 14.94 -1.35 35.71
CA ALA A 178 15.54 -2.58 35.19
C ALA A 178 14.98 -3.02 33.83
N ASP A 179 13.81 -2.50 33.44
CA ASP A 179 13.08 -2.86 32.23
C ASP A 179 13.04 -1.74 31.17
N GLU A 180 13.73 -0.61 31.39
CA GLU A 180 13.65 0.54 30.48
C GLU A 180 14.09 0.22 29.04
N THR A 181 14.89 -0.83 28.83
CA THR A 181 15.30 -1.28 27.50
C THR A 181 14.21 -2.01 26.72
N ASN A 182 13.03 -2.18 27.31
CA ASN A 182 11.95 -3.00 26.75
C ASN A 182 10.87 -2.15 26.09
N GLY A 183 10.89 -0.83 26.33
CA GLY A 183 9.95 0.12 25.75
C GLY A 183 10.61 1.17 24.86
N VAL A 184 9.80 1.81 24.02
CA VAL A 184 10.19 2.87 23.09
C VAL A 184 9.18 3.99 23.17
N TRP A 185 9.69 5.21 23.35
CA TRP A 185 8.85 6.40 23.34
C TRP A 185 9.42 7.49 22.46
N PHE A 186 8.53 8.15 21.71
CA PHE A 186 8.85 9.25 20.83
C PHE A 186 8.79 10.59 21.59
N VAL A 187 9.66 10.71 22.60
CA VAL A 187 9.74 11.87 23.49
C VAL A 187 11.17 12.38 23.63
N SER A 188 11.31 13.64 24.01
CA SER A 188 12.58 14.20 24.49
C SER A 188 13.06 13.48 25.76
N PRO A 189 14.38 13.39 26.04
CA PRO A 189 14.88 12.89 27.31
C PRO A 189 14.14 13.47 28.53
N GLY A 190 13.67 12.60 29.42
CA GLY A 190 12.84 12.98 30.56
C GLY A 190 11.33 13.11 30.28
N GLY A 191 10.87 12.89 29.05
CA GLY A 191 9.45 12.68 28.72
C GLY A 191 8.57 13.93 28.66
N GLY A 192 9.14 15.13 28.83
CA GLY A 192 8.36 16.37 28.94
C GLY A 192 7.80 16.92 27.63
N SER A 193 8.23 16.40 26.47
CA SER A 193 7.78 16.85 25.16
C SER A 193 7.93 15.76 24.10
N ALA A 194 7.11 15.81 23.05
CA ALA A 194 7.27 14.99 21.87
C ALA A 194 8.61 15.24 21.16
N SER A 195 9.20 14.21 20.58
CA SER A 195 10.41 14.31 19.75
C SER A 195 10.14 14.27 18.25
N LEU A 196 8.95 13.86 17.83
CA LEU A 196 8.57 13.77 16.42
C LEU A 196 8.15 15.12 15.87
N ALA A 197 8.64 15.44 14.68
CA ALA A 197 8.15 16.51 13.82
C ALA A 197 7.70 15.88 12.49
N LEU A 198 6.38 15.74 12.34
CA LEU A 198 5.73 15.11 11.20
C LEU A 198 4.78 16.13 10.55
N PRO A 199 4.60 16.08 9.22
CA PRO A 199 3.55 16.87 8.57
C PRO A 199 2.16 16.41 9.00
N ASP A 200 1.12 17.19 8.67
CA ASP A 200 -0.26 16.75 8.88
C ASP A 200 -0.65 15.75 7.78
N LEU A 201 -1.35 14.69 8.16
CA LEU A 201 -1.89 13.71 7.22
C LEU A 201 -3.32 14.06 6.80
N ALA A 202 -3.66 13.72 5.55
CA ALA A 202 -5.05 13.63 5.14
C ALA A 202 -5.80 12.56 5.96
N GLY A 203 -7.13 12.73 6.12
CA GLY A 203 -7.92 11.94 7.09
C GLY A 203 -7.97 10.44 6.84
N ASP A 204 -7.64 10.02 5.62
CA ASP A 204 -7.53 8.65 5.11
C ASP A 204 -6.17 8.00 5.38
N TRP A 205 -5.23 8.72 6.02
CA TRP A 205 -3.94 8.23 6.47
C TRP A 205 -3.77 8.34 8.00
N ILE A 206 -2.88 7.52 8.55
CA ILE A 206 -2.48 7.50 9.96
C ILE A 206 -0.99 7.19 10.09
N TYR A 207 -0.33 7.64 11.16
CA TYR A 207 1.03 7.20 11.47
C TYR A 207 1.02 5.96 12.36
N GLU A 208 2.02 5.10 12.21
CA GLU A 208 2.26 4.00 13.14
C GLU A 208 3.74 3.91 13.49
N GLY A 209 4.03 3.76 14.78
CA GLY A 209 5.38 3.49 15.25
C GLY A 209 5.63 1.98 15.24
N TRP A 210 6.85 1.57 14.92
CA TRP A 210 7.22 0.17 14.85
C TRP A 210 8.56 -0.10 15.50
N VAL A 211 8.72 -1.30 16.05
CA VAL A 211 9.99 -1.82 16.53
C VAL A 211 10.23 -3.22 16.00
N THR A 212 11.47 -3.50 15.57
CA THR A 212 11.93 -4.84 15.21
C THR A 212 12.91 -5.36 16.24
N ASN A 213 12.84 -6.65 16.53
CA ASN A 213 13.80 -7.40 17.32
C ASN A 213 14.17 -8.70 16.60
N ASN A 214 15.46 -9.03 16.55
CA ASN A 214 15.95 -10.22 15.83
C ASN A 214 15.35 -11.54 16.35
N SER A 215 14.93 -11.58 17.62
CA SER A 215 14.43 -12.79 18.29
C SER A 215 12.90 -12.80 18.39
N ALA A 216 12.26 -11.64 18.42
CA ALA A 216 10.83 -11.49 18.67
C ALA A 216 10.01 -11.00 17.46
N GLY A 217 10.66 -10.63 16.35
CA GLY A 217 10.00 -10.14 15.14
C GLY A 217 9.72 -8.65 15.18
N THR A 218 8.62 -8.23 14.56
CA THR A 218 8.19 -6.83 14.47
C THR A 218 6.94 -6.61 15.31
N ALA A 219 6.87 -5.49 16.01
CA ALA A 219 5.71 -5.11 16.81
C ALA A 219 5.37 -3.64 16.62
N SER A 220 4.08 -3.34 16.68
CA SER A 220 3.56 -1.98 16.71
C SER A 220 3.88 -1.31 18.05
N LEU A 221 4.19 -0.01 17.97
CA LEU A 221 4.33 0.92 19.09
C LEU A 221 3.07 1.81 19.25
N GLY A 222 2.02 1.53 18.48
CA GLY A 222 0.76 2.28 18.49
C GLY A 222 0.57 3.18 17.26
N ARG A 223 -0.71 3.40 16.93
CA ARG A 223 -1.17 4.24 15.82
C ARG A 223 -1.53 5.63 16.30
N PHE A 224 -1.07 6.68 15.63
CA PHE A 224 -1.29 8.05 16.05
C PHE A 224 -1.57 9.00 14.88
N ARG A 225 -2.38 10.03 15.16
CA ARG A 225 -2.66 11.12 14.20
C ARG A 225 -1.86 12.39 14.47
N SER A 226 -1.27 12.50 15.65
CA SER A 226 -0.49 13.65 16.07
C SER A 226 0.75 13.18 16.80
N ALA A 227 1.90 13.72 16.41
CA ALA A 227 3.16 13.55 17.12
C ALA A 227 3.12 14.05 18.58
N THR A 228 2.16 14.92 18.91
CA THR A 228 2.08 15.63 20.20
C THR A 228 0.92 15.18 21.08
N ALA A 229 0.25 14.09 20.72
CA ALA A 229 -0.79 13.46 21.52
C ALA A 229 -0.48 11.97 21.69
N ALA A 230 -1.12 11.35 22.67
CA ALA A 230 -1.11 9.90 22.79
C ALA A 230 -1.60 9.26 21.48
N ASP A 231 -1.22 8.00 21.29
CA ASP A 231 -1.80 7.14 20.27
C ASP A 231 -3.33 7.08 20.35
N THR A 232 -3.91 6.64 19.24
CA THR A 232 -5.35 6.56 19.01
C THR A 232 -5.91 5.18 19.35
N ASP A 233 -5.05 4.19 19.55
CA ASP A 233 -5.40 2.81 19.85
C ASP A 233 -5.07 2.38 21.28
N GLY A 234 -4.20 3.09 22.01
CA GLY A 234 -3.79 2.76 23.39
C GLY A 234 -2.34 2.28 23.54
N ALA A 235 -1.62 2.09 22.43
CA ALA A 235 -0.30 1.46 22.28
C ALA A 235 -0.20 -0.04 22.61
N GLY A 236 -0.38 -0.85 21.55
CA GLY A 236 0.20 -2.19 21.40
C GLY A 236 -0.62 -3.35 21.99
N PRO A 237 -0.25 -4.62 21.73
CA PRO A 237 -1.08 -5.81 22.05
C PRO A 237 -1.40 -6.04 23.54
N LEU A 238 -0.90 -5.17 24.42
CA LEU A 238 -1.09 -5.18 25.86
C LEU A 238 -1.81 -3.92 26.38
N ASP A 239 -2.71 -3.33 25.58
CA ASP A 239 -3.77 -2.36 25.97
C ASP A 239 -4.70 -2.84 27.12
N GLY A 240 -4.18 -3.55 28.13
CA GLY A 240 -5.01 -4.15 29.17
C GLY A 240 -4.41 -5.23 30.05
N VAL A 241 -3.08 -5.39 30.22
CA VAL A 241 -2.57 -6.35 31.25
C VAL A 241 -1.32 -5.83 31.99
N PRO A 242 -1.41 -5.65 33.33
CA PRO A 242 -2.20 -4.71 34.12
C PRO A 242 -1.27 -3.58 34.70
N PRO A 243 -1.81 -2.53 35.35
CA PRO A 243 -1.14 -1.23 35.45
C PRO A 243 0.13 -1.37 36.26
N THR A 244 1.26 -1.03 35.65
CA THR A 244 2.41 -0.69 36.46
C THR A 244 2.14 0.74 36.92
N ASP A 245 2.08 0.92 38.23
CA ASP A 245 2.15 2.11 39.11
C ASP A 245 1.91 3.57 38.62
N ALA A 246 2.03 3.91 37.34
CA ALA A 246 1.91 5.26 36.78
C ALA A 246 1.37 5.26 35.33
N PRO A 247 0.80 6.39 34.86
CA PRO A 247 0.49 6.56 33.44
C PRO A 247 1.78 6.65 32.59
N GLY A 248 1.75 6.14 31.36
CA GLY A 248 2.79 6.39 30.36
C GLY A 248 2.84 7.86 29.92
N TYR A 249 3.71 8.18 28.95
CA TYR A 249 3.77 9.55 28.42
C TYR A 249 2.52 9.89 27.58
N PRO A 250 2.08 11.15 27.54
CA PRO A 250 0.95 11.57 26.71
C PRO A 250 1.34 11.80 25.24
N PHE A 251 2.23 10.96 24.71
CA PHE A 251 2.83 11.04 23.37
C PHE A 251 2.93 9.63 22.77
N PRO A 252 3.22 9.44 21.48
CA PRO A 252 3.30 8.11 20.90
C PRO A 252 4.44 7.26 21.50
N GLY A 253 4.20 5.97 21.74
CA GLY A 253 5.18 5.02 22.26
C GLY A 253 4.55 3.87 23.04
N SER A 254 5.34 2.86 23.40
CA SER A 254 4.89 1.68 24.16
C SER A 254 5.99 1.13 25.08
N ASP A 255 5.61 0.66 26.26
CA ASP A 255 6.53 0.08 27.27
C ASP A 255 6.95 -1.36 26.96
N PHE A 256 6.02 -2.17 26.43
CA PHE A 256 6.22 -3.60 26.20
C PHE A 256 5.55 -4.01 24.88
N PRO A 257 6.13 -3.65 23.73
CA PRO A 257 5.52 -3.91 22.43
C PRO A 257 5.48 -5.41 22.08
N PHE A 258 6.28 -6.24 22.77
CA PHE A 258 6.28 -7.69 22.62
C PHE A 258 5.59 -8.39 23.79
N ALA A 259 4.93 -9.52 23.51
CA ALA A 259 4.20 -10.30 24.53
C ALA A 259 5.09 -10.87 25.64
N ASP A 260 6.38 -11.09 25.37
CA ASP A 260 7.37 -11.41 26.39
C ASP A 260 7.99 -10.11 26.93
N PRO A 261 7.69 -9.72 28.18
CA PRO A 261 8.18 -8.47 28.77
C PRO A 261 9.69 -8.52 29.06
N GLY A 262 10.37 -9.67 28.90
CA GLY A 262 11.82 -9.81 29.03
C GLY A 262 12.60 -9.50 27.75
N VAL A 263 11.91 -9.19 26.64
CA VAL A 263 12.56 -8.85 25.37
C VAL A 263 13.23 -7.48 25.48
N THR A 264 14.56 -7.51 25.51
CA THR A 264 15.36 -6.29 25.33
C THR A 264 15.29 -5.85 23.87
N LEU A 265 15.10 -4.55 23.64
CA LEU A 265 15.06 -3.98 22.29
C LEU A 265 16.45 -3.64 21.73
N ALA A 266 17.50 -3.93 22.49
CA ALA A 266 18.88 -3.77 22.03
C ALA A 266 19.12 -4.54 20.71
N ALA A 267 19.87 -3.92 19.80
CA ALA A 267 20.16 -4.45 18.47
C ALA A 267 18.94 -4.67 17.55
N GLY A 268 17.79 -4.07 17.90
CA GLY A 268 16.63 -3.91 17.05
C GLY A 268 16.70 -2.67 16.15
N SER A 269 15.54 -2.24 15.64
CA SER A 269 15.35 -0.96 14.93
C SER A 269 13.98 -0.38 15.28
N VAL A 270 13.89 0.93 15.32
CA VAL A 270 12.65 1.68 15.54
C VAL A 270 12.42 2.56 14.32
N PHE A 271 11.18 2.63 13.84
CA PHE A 271 10.80 3.44 12.68
C PHE A 271 9.33 3.86 12.75
N VAL A 272 8.96 4.80 11.88
CA VAL A 272 7.58 5.32 11.74
C VAL A 272 7.12 5.17 10.30
N THR A 273 5.91 4.66 10.10
CA THR A 273 5.25 4.54 8.79
C THR A 273 4.09 5.52 8.66
N ALA A 274 3.72 5.89 7.43
CA ALA A 274 2.42 6.48 7.12
C ALA A 274 1.55 5.44 6.43
N GLU A 275 0.41 5.11 7.03
CA GLU A 275 -0.41 3.96 6.65
C GLU A 275 -1.82 4.38 6.21
N PRO A 276 -2.42 3.68 5.24
CA PRO A 276 -3.82 3.86 4.89
C PRO A 276 -4.74 3.43 6.04
N VAL A 277 -5.75 4.24 6.36
CA VAL A 277 -6.80 3.91 7.34
C VAL A 277 -7.66 2.78 6.75
N GLY A 278 -7.32 1.53 7.09
CA GLY A 278 -7.92 0.34 6.50
C GLY A 278 -7.12 -0.95 6.69
N ASN A 279 -5.87 -0.85 7.15
CA ASN A 279 -4.97 -1.99 7.38
C ASN A 279 -4.68 -2.76 6.09
N ALA A 280 -4.18 -2.04 5.07
CA ALA A 280 -3.88 -2.62 3.76
C ALA A 280 -2.62 -3.51 3.76
N ASP A 281 -1.91 -3.58 4.87
CA ASP A 281 -0.65 -4.25 5.16
C ASP A 281 -0.79 -5.40 6.18
N GLY A 282 -2.01 -5.66 6.68
CA GLY A 282 -2.23 -6.75 7.65
C GLY A 282 -1.62 -6.41 9.02
N ASP A 283 -0.87 -7.34 9.61
CA ASP A 283 -0.27 -7.13 10.95
C ASP A 283 1.19 -6.61 10.88
N GLY A 284 1.68 -6.34 9.67
CA GLY A 284 3.04 -5.84 9.43
C GLY A 284 3.06 -4.35 9.05
N PRO A 285 4.25 -3.74 9.01
CA PRO A 285 4.40 -2.32 8.69
C PRO A 285 4.10 -2.01 7.23
N PHE A 286 3.46 -0.87 7.00
CA PHE A 286 3.28 -0.35 5.65
C PHE A 286 4.63 0.03 5.02
N PHE A 287 4.76 -0.11 3.69
CA PHE A 287 6.04 0.13 3.01
C PHE A 287 6.54 1.58 3.12
N LEU A 288 5.65 2.55 3.38
CA LEU A 288 5.99 3.97 3.43
C LEU A 288 6.61 4.31 4.79
N GLU A 289 7.83 3.81 5.00
CA GLU A 289 8.68 4.19 6.12
C GLU A 289 9.14 5.65 5.93
N LEU A 290 8.91 6.48 6.95
CA LEU A 290 9.23 7.90 6.91
C LEU A 290 10.62 8.17 7.47
N MET A 291 10.93 7.49 8.56
CA MET A 291 12.20 7.59 9.27
C MET A 291 12.42 6.37 10.16
N GLY A 292 13.68 6.09 10.46
CA GLY A 292 14.04 5.07 11.43
C GLY A 292 15.48 5.17 11.91
N ALA A 293 15.81 4.37 12.92
CA ALA A 293 17.17 4.13 13.36
C ALA A 293 17.33 2.76 14.06
N PRO A 294 18.52 2.14 13.95
CA PRO A 294 18.84 0.96 14.74
C PRO A 294 18.95 1.32 16.23
N VAL A 295 18.58 0.39 17.09
CA VAL A 295 18.79 0.50 18.54
C VAL A 295 20.20 0.03 18.88
N PRO A 296 21.11 0.91 19.37
CA PRO A 296 22.47 0.50 19.72
C PRO A 296 22.49 -0.61 20.79
N GLY A 297 23.38 -1.60 20.64
CA GLY A 297 23.49 -2.74 21.57
C GLY A 297 23.88 -2.39 23.03
N GLY A 298 24.20 -1.13 23.30
CA GLY A 298 24.45 -0.59 24.65
C GLY A 298 23.75 0.76 24.85
N ALA A 299 22.61 0.96 24.17
CA ALA A 299 21.80 2.16 24.35
C ALA A 299 21.50 2.39 25.83
N THR A 300 21.82 3.59 26.32
CA THR A 300 21.50 3.98 27.69
C THR A 300 20.05 4.45 27.72
N PRO A 301 19.19 3.87 28.58
CA PRO A 301 17.82 4.34 28.76
C PRO A 301 17.70 5.85 28.96
N GLY A 302 16.58 6.42 28.51
CA GLY A 302 16.31 7.87 28.57
C GLY A 302 17.21 8.74 27.69
N THR A 303 18.18 8.18 26.97
CA THR A 303 19.02 8.93 26.02
C THR A 303 18.38 8.98 24.65
N SER A 304 18.35 10.16 24.05
CA SER A 304 17.77 10.37 22.72
C SER A 304 18.59 9.67 21.64
N ILE A 305 17.92 8.87 20.81
CA ILE A 305 18.46 8.23 19.61
C ILE A 305 17.80 8.88 18.39
N ALA A 306 18.59 9.61 17.60
CA ALA A 306 18.09 10.32 16.42
C ALA A 306 17.71 9.33 15.30
N MET A 307 16.59 9.59 14.64
CA MET A 307 16.14 8.85 13.47
C MET A 307 16.51 9.61 12.18
N ASN A 308 16.76 8.85 11.12
CA ASN A 308 17.07 9.41 9.80
C ASN A 308 15.86 9.25 8.89
N GLY A 309 15.60 10.26 8.05
CA GLY A 309 14.54 10.18 7.04
C GLY A 309 14.84 9.11 5.99
N THR A 310 13.84 8.28 5.72
CA THR A 310 13.92 7.13 4.78
C THR A 310 12.81 7.16 3.73
N ALA A 311 11.88 8.11 3.82
CA ALA A 311 10.76 8.27 2.89
C ALA A 311 11.20 8.23 1.43
N SER A 312 10.60 7.31 0.68
CA SER A 312 10.79 7.20 -0.76
C SER A 312 9.48 6.81 -1.43
N PHE A 313 9.28 7.32 -2.64
CA PHE A 313 8.08 7.08 -3.43
C PHE A 313 8.44 6.48 -4.78
N PRO A 314 7.56 5.64 -5.36
CA PRO A 314 7.75 5.20 -6.72
C PRO A 314 7.68 6.37 -7.70
N THR A 315 8.44 6.26 -8.79
CA THR A 315 8.25 7.13 -9.95
C THR A 315 7.30 6.45 -10.91
N VAL A 316 6.15 7.06 -11.14
CA VAL A 316 5.10 6.52 -12.01
C VAL A 316 4.72 7.51 -13.09
N THR A 317 4.57 7.00 -14.31
CA THR A 317 3.99 7.73 -15.44
C THR A 317 2.83 6.91 -15.99
N VAL A 318 1.72 7.60 -16.24
CA VAL A 318 0.56 7.02 -16.90
C VAL A 318 0.33 7.73 -18.22
N THR A 319 0.09 6.97 -19.28
CA THR A 319 -0.39 7.50 -20.56
C THR A 319 -1.76 6.94 -20.87
N VAL A 320 -2.67 7.81 -21.26
CA VAL A 320 -3.95 7.45 -21.84
C VAL A 320 -3.86 7.58 -23.36
N PRO A 321 -4.79 6.99 -24.11
CA PRO A 321 -4.82 7.14 -25.55
C PRO A 321 -4.82 8.59 -26.02
N ALA A 322 -4.17 8.81 -27.16
CA ALA A 322 -4.26 10.10 -27.83
C ALA A 322 -5.73 10.40 -28.14
N ALA A 323 -6.14 11.64 -27.88
CA ALA A 323 -7.39 12.12 -28.42
C ALA A 323 -7.33 12.00 -29.95
N PRO A 324 -8.37 11.44 -30.61
CA PRO A 324 -8.44 11.45 -32.07
C PRO A 324 -8.47 12.87 -32.65
#